data_AF-A0A0P7BZG2-F1
#
_entry.id   AF-A0A0P7BZG2-F1
#
_cell.length_a   1.000
_cell.length_b   1.000
_cell.length_c   1.000
_cell.angle_alpha   90.00
_cell.angle_beta   90.00
_cell.angle_gamma   90.00
#
_symmetry.space_group_name_H-M   'P 1'
#
loop_
_entity.id
_entity.type
_entity.pdbx_description
1 polymer ?
#
loop_
_entity_poly.entity_id
_entity_poly.type
_entity_poly.pdbx_seq_one_letter_code
_entity_poly.pdbx_strand_id
1 'polypeptide(L)'
;MAGGDPHAVAAADLPRLRLPYVDGLITIDRVRRTPGSPVCPVPAGDPSAGHQVTRVEFVAADPGQAARTAVALVETADLTAVAVHARFAPVVSTALAVCFAGRLHDARTARGLASRVVVADHRPELAGAAAGTAVGAAASGSLVRLPHIVAVHHRPDGERGPQGGPKGSAGVTDRVVWEIMSAAQYRAWLGGLLGPAGDALERHLGGLLALAGLVRARWAQVPRHDEVLQALRGGPLTIGAVYRHPGLLLAVAAALGDREA
;
A
#
# COMPACT_ATOMS: atom_id res chain seq x y z
N MET A 1 -15.69 -12.12 -2.84
CA MET A 1 -15.61 -10.94 -1.93
C MET A 1 -15.47 -9.72 -2.83
N ALA A 2 -16.45 -8.83 -2.88
CA ALA A 2 -16.31 -7.57 -3.61
C ALA A 2 -15.13 -6.81 -3.00
N GLY A 3 -14.07 -6.58 -3.78
CA GLY A 3 -12.83 -5.98 -3.28
C GLY A 3 -13.10 -4.55 -2.83
N GLY A 4 -13.11 -4.32 -1.51
CA GLY A 4 -13.15 -2.97 -0.94
C GLY A 4 -11.93 -2.16 -1.37
N ASP A 5 -12.00 -0.83 -1.21
CA ASP A 5 -10.86 0.06 -1.48
C ASP A 5 -9.63 -0.43 -0.68
N PRO A 6 -8.50 -0.76 -1.33
CA PRO A 6 -7.31 -1.21 -0.61
C PRO A 6 -6.81 -0.18 0.41
N HIS A 7 -7.15 1.11 0.26
CA HIS A 7 -6.71 2.19 1.15
C HIS A 7 -7.58 2.38 2.40
N ALA A 8 -8.65 1.58 2.59
CA ALA A 8 -9.49 1.62 3.78
C ALA A 8 -9.49 0.25 4.47
N VAL A 9 -8.80 0.13 5.60
CA VAL A 9 -8.58 -1.14 6.32
C VAL A 9 -9.20 -1.06 7.71
N ALA A 10 -10.00 -2.04 8.12
CA ALA A 10 -10.43 -2.13 9.52
C ALA A 10 -9.28 -2.71 10.35
N ALA A 11 -9.03 -2.15 11.54
CA ALA A 11 -8.01 -2.65 12.46
C ALA A 11 -8.27 -4.11 12.86
N ALA A 12 -9.54 -4.52 12.88
CA ALA A 12 -9.95 -5.91 13.12
C ALA A 12 -9.54 -6.88 11.99
N ASP A 13 -9.30 -6.36 10.77
CA ASP A 13 -8.85 -7.15 9.62
C ASP A 13 -7.32 -7.35 9.60
N LEU A 14 -6.59 -6.72 10.53
CA LEU A 14 -5.14 -6.84 10.57
C LEU A 14 -4.74 -8.24 11.05
N PRO A 15 -3.84 -8.94 10.33
CA PRO A 15 -3.37 -10.24 10.75
C PRO A 15 -2.61 -10.14 12.07
N ARG A 16 -2.82 -11.12 12.95
CA ARG A 16 -2.00 -11.27 14.15
C ARG A 16 -0.66 -11.89 13.76
N LEU A 17 0.38 -11.06 13.66
CA LEU A 17 1.72 -11.51 13.32
C LEU A 17 2.55 -11.79 14.59
N ARG A 18 3.34 -12.86 14.54
CA ARG A 18 4.42 -13.13 15.50
C ARG A 18 5.72 -13.11 14.73
N LEU A 19 6.42 -11.98 14.78
CA LEU A 19 7.61 -11.75 13.97
C LEU A 19 8.87 -11.93 14.84
N PRO A 20 9.92 -12.60 14.32
CA PRO A 20 11.22 -12.59 14.96
C PRO A 20 11.81 -11.18 14.95
N TYR A 21 12.71 -10.90 15.89
CA TYR A 21 13.38 -9.59 16.00
C TYR A 21 14.55 -9.47 14.99
N VAL A 22 14.24 -9.61 13.71
CA VAL A 22 15.20 -9.55 12.60
C VAL A 22 14.54 -8.95 11.36
N ASP A 23 15.33 -8.35 10.48
CA ASP A 23 14.83 -7.88 9.19
C ASP A 23 14.43 -9.07 8.32
N GLY A 24 13.41 -8.90 7.50
CA GLY A 24 12.94 -9.99 6.68
C GLY A 24 11.84 -9.63 5.71
N LEU A 25 11.44 -10.66 4.97
CA LEU A 25 10.42 -10.61 3.95
C LEU A 25 9.29 -11.54 4.36
N ILE A 26 8.09 -10.99 4.40
CA ILE A 26 6.86 -11.78 4.55
C ILE A 26 6.38 -12.11 3.15
N THR A 27 6.51 -13.36 2.74
CA THR A 27 6.01 -13.84 1.45
C THR A 27 4.53 -14.18 1.58
N ILE A 28 3.76 -13.81 0.57
CA ILE A 28 2.32 -14.05 0.50
C ILE A 28 2.06 -14.72 -0.84
N ASP A 29 1.50 -15.92 -0.79
CA ASP A 29 1.16 -16.66 -1.99
C ASP A 29 -0.25 -17.26 -1.91
N ARG A 30 -0.98 -17.22 -3.01
CA ARG A 30 -2.36 -17.69 -3.08
C ARG A 30 -2.43 -18.97 -3.89
N VAL A 31 -2.23 -20.08 -3.18
CA VAL A 31 -2.21 -21.42 -3.76
C VAL A 31 -3.60 -22.05 -3.75
N ARG A 32 -3.90 -22.89 -4.75
CA ARG A 32 -5.09 -23.75 -4.71
C ARG A 32 -4.78 -25.01 -3.92
N ARG A 33 -5.71 -25.40 -3.05
CA ARG A 33 -5.69 -26.71 -2.39
C ARG A 33 -5.96 -27.79 -3.43
N THR A 34 -5.07 -28.76 -3.56
CA THR A 34 -5.28 -29.90 -4.46
C THR A 34 -4.82 -31.20 -3.80
N PRO A 35 -5.49 -32.33 -4.11
CA PRO A 35 -4.97 -33.64 -3.74
C PRO A 35 -3.55 -33.83 -4.30
N GLY A 36 -2.61 -34.20 -3.44
CA GLY A 36 -1.20 -34.41 -3.83
C GLY A 36 -0.34 -33.14 -3.94
N SER A 37 -0.86 -31.95 -3.64
CA SER A 37 -0.02 -30.74 -3.55
C SER A 37 1.02 -30.89 -2.43
N PRO A 38 2.33 -30.67 -2.70
CA PRO A 38 3.35 -30.69 -1.65
C PRO A 38 3.25 -29.47 -0.71
N VAL A 39 2.48 -28.46 -1.09
CA VAL A 39 2.41 -27.16 -0.40
C VAL A 39 1.10 -27.00 0.38
N CYS A 40 -0.03 -27.44 -0.18
CA CYS A 40 -1.35 -27.36 0.45
C CYS A 40 -2.20 -28.60 0.11
N PRO A 41 -1.81 -29.79 0.63
CA PRO A 41 -2.51 -31.03 0.35
C PRO A 41 -3.89 -31.02 1.02
N VAL A 42 -4.87 -31.61 0.32
CA VAL A 42 -6.15 -32.01 0.90
C VAL A 42 -6.43 -33.47 0.58
N PRO A 43 -7.16 -34.20 1.44
CA PRO A 43 -7.61 -35.55 1.14
C PRO A 43 -8.44 -35.60 -0.16
N ALA A 44 -8.39 -36.74 -0.86
CA ALA A 44 -9.28 -36.98 -1.98
C ALA A 44 -10.74 -36.97 -1.50
N GLY A 45 -11.60 -36.20 -2.19
CA GLY A 45 -13.01 -36.03 -1.81
C GLY A 45 -13.27 -34.93 -0.77
N ASP A 46 -12.24 -34.23 -0.27
CA ASP A 46 -12.43 -33.07 0.60
C ASP A 46 -13.13 -31.93 -0.17
N PRO A 47 -14.25 -31.38 0.34
CA PRO A 47 -14.98 -30.29 -0.32
C PRO A 47 -14.14 -29.02 -0.47
N SER A 48 -13.04 -28.90 0.29
CA SER A 48 -12.09 -27.81 0.17
C SER A 48 -11.08 -27.96 -0.96
N ALA A 49 -11.10 -29.07 -1.68
CA ALA A 49 -10.34 -29.21 -2.93
C ALA A 49 -10.74 -28.14 -3.94
N GLY A 50 -9.74 -27.50 -4.53
CA GLY A 50 -9.90 -26.38 -5.45
C GLY A 50 -10.09 -25.01 -4.77
N HIS A 51 -10.32 -24.95 -3.44
CA HIS A 51 -10.35 -23.67 -2.73
C HIS A 51 -8.97 -23.01 -2.74
N GLN A 52 -8.97 -21.69 -2.91
CA GLN A 52 -7.77 -20.88 -2.82
C GLN A 52 -7.48 -20.56 -1.36
N VAL A 53 -6.23 -20.74 -0.95
CA VAL A 53 -5.74 -20.36 0.38
C VAL A 53 -4.55 -19.44 0.26
N THR A 54 -4.39 -18.56 1.25
CA THR A 54 -3.24 -17.69 1.34
C THR A 54 -2.20 -18.34 2.26
N ARG A 55 -1.04 -18.68 1.70
CA ARG A 55 0.16 -19.07 2.44
C ARG A 55 0.94 -17.81 2.78
N VAL A 56 1.38 -17.71 4.03
CA VAL A 56 2.18 -16.58 4.53
C VAL A 56 3.40 -17.15 5.23
N GLU A 57 4.58 -16.72 4.82
CA GLU A 57 5.85 -17.17 5.42
C GLU A 57 6.74 -15.99 5.74
N PHE A 58 7.68 -16.19 6.67
CA PHE A 58 8.71 -15.21 6.98
C PHE A 58 10.07 -15.76 6.56
N VAL A 59 10.81 -14.95 5.82
CA VAL A 59 12.17 -15.24 5.36
C VAL A 59 13.09 -14.15 5.89
N ALA A 60 14.09 -14.52 6.71
CA ALA A 60 15.10 -13.57 7.14
C ALA A 60 15.88 -13.05 5.91
N ALA A 61 16.14 -11.74 5.86
CA ALA A 61 16.78 -11.12 4.71
C ALA A 61 17.75 -10.03 5.15
N ASP A 62 18.76 -9.78 4.29
CA ASP A 62 19.70 -8.69 4.50
C ASP A 62 18.99 -7.32 4.42
N PRO A 63 19.11 -6.45 5.44
CA PRO A 63 18.45 -5.15 5.44
C PRO A 63 18.98 -4.21 4.34
N GLY A 64 20.26 -4.32 3.95
CA GLY A 64 20.89 -3.43 2.97
C GLY A 64 20.31 -3.54 1.56
N GLN A 65 19.65 -4.67 1.23
CA GLN A 65 19.07 -4.91 -0.09
C GLN A 65 17.64 -5.45 -0.09
N ALA A 66 16.94 -5.46 1.05
CA ALA A 66 15.65 -6.15 1.22
C ALA A 66 14.62 -5.87 0.12
N ALA A 67 14.48 -4.62 -0.34
CA ALA A 67 13.56 -4.25 -1.42
C ALA A 67 13.89 -4.92 -2.77
N ARG A 68 15.19 -5.02 -3.13
CA ARG A 68 15.62 -5.69 -4.37
C ARG A 68 15.40 -7.19 -4.27
N THR A 69 15.74 -7.78 -3.12
CA THR A 69 15.48 -9.19 -2.85
C THR A 69 13.99 -9.51 -2.93
N ALA A 70 13.12 -8.65 -2.39
CA ALA A 70 11.68 -8.82 -2.46
C ALA A 70 11.15 -8.83 -3.90
N VAL A 71 11.61 -7.89 -4.74
CA VAL A 71 11.25 -7.85 -6.16
C VAL A 71 11.73 -9.12 -6.88
N ALA A 72 12.99 -9.51 -6.68
CA ALA A 72 13.54 -10.72 -7.29
C ALA A 72 12.79 -11.99 -6.86
N LEU A 73 12.39 -12.09 -5.58
CA LEU A 73 11.62 -13.23 -5.08
C LEU A 73 10.22 -13.28 -5.70
N VAL A 74 9.53 -12.15 -5.78
CA VAL A 74 8.20 -12.06 -6.42
C VAL A 74 8.26 -12.47 -7.90
N GLU A 75 9.35 -12.14 -8.59
CA GLU A 75 9.54 -12.51 -10.00
C GLU A 75 9.93 -13.98 -10.20
N THR A 76 10.85 -14.50 -9.38
CA THR A 76 11.41 -15.86 -9.56
C THR A 76 10.56 -16.96 -8.96
N ALA A 77 9.95 -16.72 -7.80
CA ALA A 77 9.10 -17.69 -7.10
C ALA A 77 7.61 -17.54 -7.44
N ASP A 78 7.26 -16.64 -8.37
CA ASP A 78 5.89 -16.33 -8.79
C ASP A 78 4.94 -16.04 -7.62
N LEU A 79 5.44 -15.34 -6.60
CA LEU A 79 4.66 -15.01 -5.41
C LEU A 79 3.60 -13.95 -5.74
N THR A 80 2.47 -14.06 -5.04
CA THR A 80 1.38 -13.08 -5.13
C THR A 80 1.83 -11.71 -4.62
N ALA A 81 2.45 -11.67 -3.44
CA ALA A 81 3.00 -10.45 -2.88
C ALA A 81 4.13 -10.70 -1.88
N VAL A 82 4.92 -9.66 -1.60
CA VAL A 82 5.91 -9.65 -0.52
C VAL A 82 5.79 -8.36 0.28
N ALA A 83 5.80 -8.47 1.61
CA ALA A 83 5.93 -7.33 2.51
C ALA A 83 7.32 -7.32 3.15
N VAL A 84 8.05 -6.21 2.99
CA VAL A 84 9.34 -5.96 3.62
C VAL A 84 9.10 -5.50 5.06
N HIS A 85 9.74 -6.18 6.00
CA HIS A 85 9.70 -5.90 7.43
C HIS A 85 11.07 -5.44 7.91
N ALA A 86 11.13 -4.30 8.59
CA ALA A 86 12.30 -3.90 9.35
C ALA A 86 12.18 -4.39 10.79
N ARG A 87 13.28 -4.88 11.38
CA ARG A 87 13.34 -5.43 12.75
C ARG A 87 12.78 -4.49 13.83
N PHE A 88 12.86 -3.18 13.60
CA PHE A 88 12.40 -2.14 14.53
C PHE A 88 11.00 -1.61 14.20
N ALA A 89 10.37 -2.10 13.13
CA ALA A 89 9.04 -1.67 12.76
C ALA A 89 8.01 -2.22 13.77
N PRO A 90 7.04 -1.40 14.20
CA PRO A 90 5.93 -1.88 15.01
C PRO A 90 5.17 -2.99 14.27
N VAL A 91 4.84 -4.08 14.97
CA VAL A 91 4.12 -5.24 14.41
C VAL A 91 2.82 -4.83 13.70
N VAL A 92 2.13 -3.80 14.21
CA VAL A 92 0.91 -3.27 13.59
C VAL A 92 1.17 -2.66 12.21
N SER A 93 2.31 -2.00 12.00
CA SER A 93 2.69 -1.45 10.70
C SER A 93 2.97 -2.57 9.70
N THR A 94 3.67 -3.63 10.14
CA THR A 94 3.92 -4.81 9.30
C THR A 94 2.62 -5.56 8.98
N ALA A 95 1.73 -5.71 9.96
CA ALA A 95 0.41 -6.31 9.74
C ALA A 95 -0.43 -5.51 8.75
N LEU A 96 -0.37 -4.18 8.82
CA LEU A 96 -1.00 -3.30 7.83
C LEU A 96 -0.41 -3.50 6.44
N ALA A 97 0.92 -3.55 6.30
CA ALA A 97 1.57 -3.79 5.02
C ALA A 97 1.15 -5.13 4.40
N VAL A 98 1.10 -6.21 5.20
CA VAL A 98 0.63 -7.53 4.74
C VAL A 98 -0.84 -7.49 4.28
N CYS A 99 -1.72 -6.88 5.07
CA CYS A 99 -3.14 -6.75 4.72
C CYS A 99 -3.31 -5.91 3.43
N PHE A 100 -2.60 -4.79 3.35
CA PHE A 100 -2.60 -3.89 2.20
C PHE A 100 -2.09 -4.58 0.94
N ALA A 101 -1.02 -5.36 1.02
CA ALA A 101 -0.46 -6.11 -0.11
C ALA A 101 -1.49 -7.03 -0.76
N GLY A 102 -2.24 -7.79 0.06
CA GLY A 102 -3.29 -8.69 -0.43
C GLY A 102 -4.44 -7.94 -1.11
N ARG A 103 -4.90 -6.83 -0.51
CA ARG A 103 -5.97 -6.00 -1.09
C ARG A 103 -5.52 -5.30 -2.36
N LEU A 104 -4.27 -4.84 -2.41
CA LEU A 104 -3.71 -4.18 -3.58
C LEU A 104 -3.54 -5.15 -4.75
N HIS A 105 -3.13 -6.40 -4.47
CA HIS A 105 -3.12 -7.48 -5.44
C HIS A 105 -4.52 -7.73 -6.03
N ASP A 106 -5.56 -7.82 -5.17
CA ASP A 106 -6.95 -7.98 -5.63
C ASP A 106 -7.41 -6.82 -6.52
N ALA A 107 -7.15 -5.59 -6.07
CA ALA A 107 -7.53 -4.38 -6.80
C ALA A 107 -6.80 -4.27 -8.15
N ARG A 108 -5.55 -4.72 -8.25
CA ARG A 108 -4.78 -4.76 -9.51
C ARG A 108 -5.29 -5.83 -10.46
N THR A 109 -5.53 -7.04 -9.95
CA THR A 109 -6.11 -8.15 -10.72
C THR A 109 -7.45 -7.75 -11.31
N ALA A 110 -8.33 -7.12 -10.52
CA ALA A 110 -9.63 -6.62 -10.99
C ALA A 110 -9.53 -5.55 -12.09
N ARG A 111 -8.38 -4.88 -12.23
CA ARG A 111 -8.10 -3.86 -13.24
C ARG A 111 -7.24 -4.36 -14.40
N GLY A 112 -6.91 -5.65 -14.45
CA GLY A 112 -6.01 -6.22 -15.46
C GLY A 112 -4.58 -5.68 -15.39
N LEU A 113 -4.15 -5.16 -14.24
CA LEU A 113 -2.78 -4.71 -14.00
C LEU A 113 -1.91 -5.85 -13.49
N ALA A 114 -0.58 -5.67 -13.54
CA ALA A 114 0.37 -6.60 -12.94
C ALA A 114 0.00 -6.84 -11.47
N SER A 115 -0.40 -8.06 -11.13
CA SER A 115 -1.00 -8.40 -9.85
C SER A 115 0.03 -8.66 -8.76
N ARG A 116 1.29 -8.91 -9.15
CA ARG A 116 2.43 -9.07 -8.24
C ARG A 116 2.73 -7.75 -7.51
N VAL A 117 2.77 -7.79 -6.18
CA VAL A 117 2.89 -6.60 -5.32
C VAL A 117 4.07 -6.75 -4.36
N VAL A 118 4.91 -5.72 -4.25
CA VAL A 118 5.91 -5.61 -3.18
C VAL A 118 5.60 -4.37 -2.37
N VAL A 119 5.46 -4.52 -1.06
CA VAL A 119 5.25 -3.39 -0.15
C VAL A 119 6.25 -3.39 0.99
N ALA A 120 6.42 -2.26 1.65
CA ALA A 120 7.23 -2.09 2.83
C ALA A 120 6.48 -1.26 3.87
N ASP A 121 6.63 -1.61 5.14
CA ASP A 121 6.07 -0.87 6.28
C ASP A 121 6.87 0.40 6.63
N HIS A 122 8.04 0.58 6.01
CA HIS A 122 8.93 1.73 6.14
C HIS A 122 9.40 2.19 4.76
N ARG A 123 10.00 3.40 4.69
CA ARG A 123 10.54 3.94 3.44
C ARG A 123 11.75 3.09 3.00
N PRO A 124 11.69 2.39 1.85
CA PRO A 124 12.79 1.54 1.41
C PRO A 124 13.96 2.34 0.82
N GLU A 125 15.17 1.92 1.15
CA GLU A 125 16.41 2.43 0.55
C GLU A 125 16.67 1.73 -0.80
N LEU A 126 16.46 2.47 -1.89
CA LEU A 126 16.71 2.00 -3.24
C LEU A 126 18.04 2.60 -3.72
N ALA A 127 19.16 1.91 -3.51
CA ALA A 127 20.45 2.32 -4.06
C ALA A 127 20.37 2.40 -5.60
N GLY A 128 20.74 3.54 -6.20
CA GLY A 128 20.77 3.74 -7.66
C GLY A 128 19.63 4.59 -8.26
N ALA A 129 18.76 5.20 -7.45
CA ALA A 129 17.90 6.28 -7.93
C ALA A 129 18.68 7.61 -7.90
N ALA A 130 19.60 7.80 -8.84
CA ALA A 130 20.03 9.17 -9.16
C ALA A 130 18.76 9.95 -9.53
N ALA A 131 18.47 11.00 -8.76
CA ALA A 131 17.47 11.97 -9.16
C ALA A 131 17.92 12.59 -10.50
N GLY A 132 17.23 12.23 -11.57
CA GLY A 132 17.39 12.84 -12.89
C GLY A 132 18.60 12.36 -13.69
N THR A 133 18.38 11.41 -14.60
CA THR A 133 18.98 11.46 -15.94
C THR A 133 18.07 10.74 -16.94
N ALA A 134 17.89 11.38 -18.09
CA ALA A 134 17.03 10.94 -19.17
C ALA A 134 17.64 9.78 -19.98
N VAL A 135 16.75 8.94 -20.49
CA VAL A 135 16.77 8.13 -21.73
C VAL A 135 18.11 7.57 -22.21
N GLY A 136 18.17 6.23 -22.30
CA GLY A 136 18.96 5.56 -23.35
C GLY A 136 20.16 4.74 -22.90
N ALA A 137 19.99 3.79 -21.97
CA ALA A 137 20.88 2.63 -21.85
C ALA A 137 20.16 1.51 -21.10
N ALA A 138 20.21 0.30 -21.64
CA ALA A 138 19.63 -0.89 -21.03
C ALA A 138 20.37 -1.24 -19.73
N ALA A 139 19.86 -0.77 -18.60
CA ALA A 139 20.18 -1.31 -17.29
C ALA A 139 18.93 -1.99 -16.76
N SER A 140 19.01 -3.28 -16.43
CA SER A 140 18.01 -3.93 -15.61
C SER A 140 17.77 -3.11 -14.33
N GLY A 141 16.51 -2.81 -14.01
CA GLY A 141 16.09 -2.66 -12.61
C GLY A 141 16.14 -1.29 -11.94
N SER A 142 15.63 -0.21 -12.57
CA SER A 142 15.23 0.97 -11.77
C SER A 142 13.92 0.68 -11.03
N LEU A 143 14.01 0.61 -9.70
CA LEU A 143 12.86 0.46 -8.81
C LEU A 143 12.28 1.83 -8.46
N VAL A 144 10.96 1.89 -8.39
CA VAL A 144 10.18 3.04 -7.96
C VAL A 144 9.52 2.69 -6.64
N ARG A 145 9.57 3.61 -5.67
CA ARG A 145 8.79 3.51 -4.43
C ARG A 145 7.65 4.53 -4.44
N LEU A 146 6.47 4.11 -4.00
CA LEU A 146 5.29 4.96 -3.92
C LEU A 146 4.68 4.92 -2.52
N PRO A 147 4.46 6.07 -1.86
CA PRO A 147 3.74 6.09 -0.60
C PRO A 147 2.22 5.96 -0.84
N HIS A 148 1.60 4.97 -0.22
CA HIS A 148 0.15 4.84 -0.13
C HIS A 148 -0.31 5.32 1.24
N ILE A 149 -1.28 6.25 1.25
CA ILE A 149 -1.97 6.69 2.46
C ILE A 149 -3.12 5.70 2.69
N VAL A 150 -3.05 4.98 3.80
CA VAL A 150 -4.01 3.94 4.17
C VAL A 150 -4.72 4.36 5.45
N ALA A 151 -6.04 4.49 5.37
CA ALA A 151 -6.90 4.77 6.50
C ALA A 151 -7.15 3.47 7.29
N VAL A 152 -6.79 3.46 8.57
CA VAL A 152 -7.01 2.34 9.49
C VAL A 152 -8.16 2.67 10.45
N HIS A 153 -9.24 1.91 10.37
CA HIS A 153 -10.46 2.10 11.15
C HIS A 153 -10.44 1.22 12.41
N HIS A 154 -10.22 1.82 13.58
CA HIS A 154 -10.08 1.15 14.89
C HIS A 154 -11.40 0.76 15.54
N ARG A 155 -12.52 1.36 15.11
CA ARG A 155 -13.87 0.97 15.56
C ARG A 155 -14.78 0.77 14.35
N PRO A 156 -15.31 -0.45 14.13
CA PRO A 156 -16.42 -0.65 13.19
C PRO A 156 -17.74 -0.08 13.73
N ASP A 157 -17.92 -0.08 15.06
CA ASP A 157 -19.14 0.34 15.79
C ASP A 157 -18.89 1.55 16.72
N GLY A 158 -18.47 2.70 16.19
CA GLY A 158 -18.45 3.93 17.00
C GLY A 158 -19.84 4.23 17.61
N GLU A 159 -19.89 4.86 18.80
CA GLU A 159 -21.16 5.29 19.41
C GLU A 159 -22.07 5.91 18.35
N ARG A 160 -23.25 5.32 18.15
CA ARG A 160 -24.29 5.90 17.30
C ARG A 160 -24.61 7.27 17.87
N GLY A 161 -24.56 8.30 17.04
CA GLY A 161 -25.16 9.58 17.43
C GLY A 161 -26.63 9.37 17.79
N PRO A 162 -27.29 10.34 18.45
CA PRO A 162 -28.70 10.24 18.84
C PRO A 162 -29.67 9.96 17.67
N GLN A 163 -29.19 10.01 16.43
CA GLN A 163 -29.94 9.72 15.20
C GLN A 163 -29.45 8.45 14.46
N GLY A 164 -28.68 7.56 15.10
CA GLY A 164 -28.37 6.22 14.56
C GLY A 164 -27.24 6.12 13.53
N GLY A 165 -26.62 7.24 13.11
CA GLY A 165 -25.42 7.24 12.25
C GLY A 165 -24.11 7.14 13.05
N PRO A 166 -23.02 6.65 12.43
CA PRO A 166 -21.70 6.64 13.07
C PRO A 166 -21.24 8.08 13.41
N LYS A 167 -20.85 8.33 14.68
CA LYS A 167 -20.06 9.54 15.03
C LYS A 167 -18.78 9.55 14.17
N GLY A 168 -18.38 10.72 13.69
CA GLY A 168 -17.31 10.96 12.71
C GLY A 168 -15.89 10.47 13.07
N SER A 169 -14.86 11.17 12.59
CA SER A 169 -13.40 10.83 12.53
C SER A 169 -12.69 10.25 13.77
N ALA A 170 -13.35 10.10 14.93
CA ALA A 170 -12.81 9.47 16.13
C ALA A 170 -12.67 7.96 15.93
N GLY A 171 -11.44 7.51 15.68
CA GLY A 171 -11.11 6.09 15.50
C GLY A 171 -10.58 5.72 14.12
N VAL A 172 -10.18 6.69 13.29
CA VAL A 172 -9.45 6.42 12.04
C VAL A 172 -8.06 7.05 12.11
N THR A 173 -7.02 6.26 11.83
CA THR A 173 -5.64 6.75 11.73
C THR A 173 -5.11 6.54 10.33
N ASP A 174 -4.51 7.56 9.72
CA ASP A 174 -3.79 7.39 8.46
C ASP A 174 -2.38 6.87 8.69
N ARG A 175 -1.97 5.89 7.89
CA ARG A 175 -0.64 5.30 7.90
C ARG A 175 -0.08 5.27 6.49
N VAL A 176 1.24 5.24 6.38
CA VAL A 176 1.91 5.13 5.09
C VAL A 176 2.40 3.70 4.92
N VAL A 177 2.04 3.09 3.79
CA VAL A 177 2.64 1.84 3.30
C VAL A 177 3.33 2.15 1.99
N TRP A 178 4.57 1.72 1.84
CA TRP A 178 5.33 1.97 0.62
C TRP A 178 5.15 0.81 -0.34
N GLU A 179 4.73 1.08 -1.56
CA GLU A 179 4.80 0.09 -2.64
C GLU A 179 6.13 0.22 -3.38
N ILE A 180 6.74 -0.91 -3.73
CA ILE A 180 7.95 -1.00 -4.56
C ILE A 180 7.56 -1.69 -5.87
N MET A 181 7.95 -1.11 -6.99
CA MET A 181 7.65 -1.67 -8.31
C MET A 181 8.75 -1.35 -9.31
N SER A 182 8.80 -2.09 -10.41
CA SER A 182 9.68 -1.74 -11.52
C SER A 182 9.18 -0.48 -12.25
N ALA A 183 10.07 0.23 -12.93
CA ALA A 183 9.69 1.36 -13.79
C ALA A 183 8.68 0.98 -14.89
N ALA A 184 8.64 -0.28 -15.34
CA ALA A 184 7.64 -0.75 -16.29
C ALA A 184 6.25 -0.88 -15.65
N GLN A 185 6.18 -1.50 -14.47
CA GLN A 185 4.94 -1.61 -13.69
C GLN A 185 4.40 -0.23 -13.32
N TYR A 186 5.28 0.70 -12.94
CA TYR A 186 4.91 2.08 -12.62
C TYR A 186 4.31 2.83 -13.83
N ARG A 187 4.94 2.74 -15.01
CA ARG A 187 4.38 3.34 -16.24
C ARG A 187 3.03 2.74 -16.61
N ALA A 188 2.88 1.43 -16.48
CA ALA A 188 1.61 0.74 -16.72
C ALA A 188 0.53 1.18 -15.71
N TRP A 189 0.89 1.32 -14.43
CA TRP A 189 0.00 1.81 -13.37
C TRP A 189 -0.51 3.23 -13.64
N LEU A 190 0.34 4.10 -14.20
CA LEU A 190 -0.02 5.45 -14.61
C LEU A 190 -0.88 5.51 -15.89
N GLY A 191 -1.11 4.39 -16.57
CA GLY A 191 -1.76 4.39 -17.88
C GLY A 191 -0.99 5.19 -18.92
N GLY A 192 0.35 5.27 -18.79
CA GLY A 192 1.21 6.03 -19.69
C GLY A 192 1.37 7.52 -19.38
N LEU A 193 0.74 8.03 -18.31
CA LEU A 193 0.94 9.41 -17.86
C LEU A 193 2.33 9.62 -17.24
N LEU A 194 2.81 10.87 -17.25
CA LEU A 194 3.99 11.28 -16.50
C LEU A 194 3.60 11.56 -15.04
N GLY A 195 4.32 10.94 -14.11
CA GLY A 195 4.16 11.20 -12.68
C GLY A 195 4.69 12.58 -12.25
N PRO A 196 4.40 13.02 -11.02
CA PRO A 196 5.08 14.16 -10.43
C PRO A 196 6.58 13.86 -10.29
N ALA A 197 7.39 14.91 -10.09
CA ALA A 197 8.82 14.75 -9.82
C ALA A 197 9.05 13.74 -8.67
N GLY A 198 10.05 12.87 -8.82
CA GLY A 198 10.20 11.66 -8.02
C GLY A 198 10.32 11.88 -6.51
N ASP A 199 10.76 13.06 -6.07
CA ASP A 199 10.91 13.43 -4.67
C ASP A 199 9.75 14.30 -4.12
N ALA A 200 8.90 14.85 -4.99
CA ALA A 200 7.86 15.80 -4.59
C ALA A 200 6.81 15.15 -3.67
N LEU A 201 6.46 13.89 -3.93
CA LEU A 201 5.54 13.13 -3.08
C LEU A 201 6.11 12.90 -1.68
N GLU A 202 7.40 12.59 -1.59
CA GLU A 202 8.06 12.34 -0.31
C GLU A 202 8.21 13.64 0.50
N ARG A 203 8.61 14.73 -0.17
CA ARG A 203 8.75 16.05 0.44
C ARG A 203 7.43 16.53 1.08
N HIS A 204 6.30 16.27 0.42
CA HIS A 204 4.99 16.73 0.89
C HIS A 204 4.17 15.64 1.60
N LEU A 205 4.78 14.51 1.98
CA LEU A 205 4.07 13.39 2.59
C LEU A 205 3.37 13.76 3.90
N GLY A 206 4.00 14.58 4.75
CA GLY A 206 3.39 15.09 5.97
C GLY A 206 2.12 15.90 5.68
N GLY A 207 2.21 16.88 4.77
CA GLY A 207 1.07 17.67 4.34
C GLY A 207 -0.04 16.87 3.66
N LEU A 208 0.29 15.80 2.94
CA LEU A 208 -0.69 14.87 2.37
C LEU A 208 -1.41 14.06 3.46
N LEU A 209 -0.71 13.64 4.52
CA LEU A 209 -1.34 13.00 5.68
C LEU A 209 -2.28 13.96 6.42
N ALA A 210 -1.85 15.21 6.63
CA ALA A 210 -2.70 16.26 7.18
C ALA A 210 -3.96 16.47 6.32
N LEU A 211 -3.79 16.57 5.00
CA LEU A 211 -4.89 16.69 4.05
C LEU A 211 -5.87 15.51 4.13
N ALA A 212 -5.38 14.28 4.20
CA ALA A 212 -6.21 13.08 4.35
C ALA A 212 -7.09 13.15 5.62
N GLY A 213 -6.50 13.58 6.74
CA GLY A 213 -7.21 13.80 7.99
C GLY A 213 -8.31 14.87 7.87
N LEU A 214 -7.99 16.01 7.24
CA LEU A 214 -8.93 17.13 7.07
C LEU A 214 -10.10 16.79 6.14
N VAL A 215 -9.82 16.15 4.99
CA VAL A 215 -10.86 15.70 4.03
C VAL A 215 -11.84 14.74 4.71
N ARG A 216 -11.34 13.83 5.56
CA ARG A 216 -12.18 12.89 6.31
C ARG A 216 -13.00 13.55 7.40
N ALA A 217 -12.45 14.57 8.06
CA ALA A 217 -13.15 15.27 9.15
C ALA A 217 -14.38 16.05 8.66
N ARG A 218 -14.53 16.29 7.35
CA ARG A 218 -15.65 17.00 6.67
C ARG A 218 -15.95 18.42 7.18
N TRP A 219 -15.29 18.88 8.24
CA TRP A 219 -15.55 20.14 8.96
C TRP A 219 -14.31 21.04 9.05
N ALA A 220 -13.30 20.79 8.23
CA ALA A 220 -12.00 21.45 8.30
C ALA A 220 -11.80 22.49 7.18
N GLN A 221 -11.08 23.58 7.48
CA GLN A 221 -10.62 24.59 6.53
C GLN A 221 -9.53 24.01 5.61
N VAL A 222 -9.92 23.13 4.68
CA VAL A 222 -9.03 22.63 3.62
C VAL A 222 -8.77 23.79 2.64
N PRO A 223 -7.50 24.17 2.39
CA PRO A 223 -7.20 25.13 1.33
C PRO A 223 -7.77 24.63 0.00
N ARG A 224 -8.51 25.50 -0.71
CA ARG A 224 -9.18 25.16 -1.98
C ARG A 224 -10.12 23.95 -1.85
N HIS A 225 -10.86 23.89 -0.74
CA HIS A 225 -11.74 22.79 -0.34
C HIS A 225 -12.57 22.20 -1.48
N ASP A 226 -13.31 23.02 -2.24
CA ASP A 226 -14.20 22.52 -3.28
C ASP A 226 -13.43 21.89 -4.46
N GLU A 227 -12.30 22.49 -4.86
CA GLU A 227 -11.41 21.93 -5.88
C GLU A 227 -10.83 20.59 -5.42
N VAL A 228 -10.44 20.48 -4.14
CA VAL A 228 -9.92 19.24 -3.56
C VAL A 228 -11.01 18.17 -3.54
N LEU A 229 -12.22 18.47 -3.06
CA LEU A 229 -13.31 17.50 -3.05
C LEU A 229 -13.69 17.04 -4.46
N GLN A 230 -13.66 17.95 -5.43
CA GLN A 230 -13.89 17.60 -6.84
C GLN A 230 -12.78 16.69 -7.39
N ALA A 231 -11.51 17.01 -7.11
CA ALA A 231 -10.36 16.18 -7.52
C ALA A 231 -10.40 14.76 -6.90
N LEU A 232 -10.89 14.66 -5.67
CA LEU A 232 -11.08 13.38 -4.98
C LEU A 232 -12.39 12.67 -5.37
N ARG A 233 -13.28 13.35 -6.11
CA ARG A 233 -14.63 12.86 -6.46
C ARG A 233 -15.41 12.40 -5.23
N GLY A 234 -15.25 13.11 -4.12
CA GLY A 234 -15.85 12.76 -2.82
C GLY A 234 -15.28 11.51 -2.14
N GLY A 235 -14.22 10.90 -2.70
CA GLY A 235 -13.51 9.75 -2.13
C GLY A 235 -12.34 10.13 -1.22
N PRO A 236 -11.62 9.13 -0.65
CA PRO A 236 -10.44 9.39 0.17
C PRO A 236 -9.27 9.93 -0.66
N LEU A 237 -8.32 10.59 0.02
CA LEU A 237 -7.04 10.94 -0.59
C LEU A 237 -6.25 9.66 -0.87
N THR A 238 -6.08 9.34 -2.16
CA THR A 238 -5.29 8.20 -2.62
C THR A 238 -4.11 8.69 -3.44
N ILE A 239 -3.05 7.89 -3.51
CA ILE A 239 -1.91 8.23 -4.37
C ILE A 239 -2.35 8.40 -5.83
N GLY A 240 -3.29 7.57 -6.32
CA GLY A 240 -3.85 7.73 -7.66
C GLY A 240 -4.57 9.08 -7.88
N ALA A 241 -5.16 9.68 -6.85
CA ALA A 241 -5.73 11.02 -6.94
C ALA A 241 -4.63 12.10 -7.05
N VAL A 242 -3.57 11.99 -6.23
CA VAL A 242 -2.41 12.89 -6.29
C VAL A 242 -1.79 12.89 -7.68
N TYR A 243 -1.68 11.72 -8.31
CA TYR A 243 -1.13 11.60 -9.66
C TYR A 243 -2.03 12.16 -10.77
N ARG A 244 -3.35 12.16 -10.59
CA ARG A 244 -4.27 12.81 -11.53
C ARG A 244 -4.30 14.33 -11.38
N HIS A 245 -4.07 14.83 -10.17
CA HIS A 245 -4.14 16.27 -9.84
C HIS A 245 -2.90 16.75 -9.07
N PRO A 246 -1.66 16.54 -9.58
CA PRO A 246 -0.46 16.76 -8.79
C PRO A 246 -0.27 18.23 -8.44
N GLY A 247 -0.55 19.16 -9.36
CA GLY A 247 -0.40 20.59 -9.10
C GLY A 247 -1.30 21.09 -7.97
N LEU A 248 -2.56 20.64 -7.92
CA LEU A 248 -3.50 21.03 -6.86
C LEU A 248 -3.13 20.37 -5.53
N LEU A 249 -3.04 19.04 -5.51
CA LEU A 249 -2.93 18.27 -4.26
C LEU A 249 -1.56 18.45 -3.59
N LEU A 250 -0.48 18.59 -4.37
CA LEU A 250 0.84 18.88 -3.80
C LEU A 250 0.95 20.33 -3.30
N ALA A 251 0.31 21.30 -3.97
CA ALA A 251 0.30 22.68 -3.48
C ALA A 251 -0.47 22.83 -2.17
N VAL A 252 -1.63 22.15 -2.05
CA VAL A 252 -2.39 22.10 -0.80
C VAL A 252 -1.59 21.40 0.30
N ALA A 253 -0.93 20.28 -0.02
CA ALA A 253 -0.07 19.58 0.92
C ALA A 253 1.12 20.44 1.38
N ALA A 254 1.76 21.18 0.47
CA ALA A 254 2.82 22.11 0.84
C ALA A 254 2.33 23.18 1.84
N ALA A 255 1.19 23.82 1.55
CA ALA A 255 0.60 24.83 2.41
C ALA A 255 0.16 24.29 3.79
N LEU A 256 -0.14 23.00 3.90
CA LEU A 256 -0.45 22.35 5.17
C LEU A 256 0.82 21.95 5.92
N GLY A 257 1.86 21.46 5.23
CA GLY A 257 3.14 21.09 5.83
C GLY A 257 3.86 22.29 6.46
N ASP A 258 3.81 23.45 5.81
CA ASP A 258 4.42 24.69 6.32
C ASP A 258 3.75 25.23 7.60
N ARG A 259 2.53 24.76 7.94
CA ARG A 259 1.82 25.16 9.17
C ARG A 259 2.17 24.30 10.38
N GLU A 260 2.78 23.15 10.15
CA GLU A 260 3.17 22.20 11.21
C GLU A 260 4.66 22.28 11.56
N ALA A 261 5.44 23.06 10.80
CA ALA A 261 6.88 23.33 11.00
C ALA A 261 7.10 24.61 11.83
#